data_AF-A0A849QZU4-F1
#
_entry.id   AF-A0A849QZU4-F1
#
_cell.length_a   1.000
_cell.length_b   1.000
_cell.length_c   1.000
_cell.angle_alpha   90.00
_cell.angle_beta   90.00
_cell.angle_gamma   90.00
#
_symmetry.space_group_name_H-M   'P 1'
#
loop_
_entity.id
_entity.type
_entity.pdbx_description
1 polymer ?
#
loop_
_entity_poly.entity_id
_entity_poly.type
_entity_poly.pdbx_seq_one_letter_code
_entity_poly.pdbx_strand_id
1 'polypeptide(L)' 'MLSKEEIKGFGVKALDNLNMKIKMDGVIVAVVHDEFKKMGFEYTGKFMNAKPVIIDVRGMFDEEEEAKRKGFYYRRL' A
#
# COMPACT_ATOMS: atom_id res chain seq x y z
N MET A 1 5.51 -1.25 17.57
CA MET A 1 4.74 -0.34 16.67
C MET A 1 4.62 1.01 17.34
N LEU A 2 4.51 2.09 16.57
CA LEU A 2 4.24 3.43 17.08
C LEU A 2 2.82 3.50 17.68
N SER A 3 2.64 4.33 18.71
CA SER A 3 1.33 4.70 19.26
C SER A 3 0.55 5.58 18.27
N LYS A 4 -0.77 5.70 18.48
CA LYS A 4 -1.60 6.56 17.63
C LYS A 4 -1.24 8.03 17.77
N GLU A 5 -0.81 8.43 18.97
CA GLU A 5 -0.37 9.77 19.30
C GLU A 5 0.92 10.11 18.55
N GLU A 6 1.90 9.19 18.51
CA GLU A 6 3.11 9.35 17.71
C GLU A 6 2.79 9.44 16.22
N ILE A 7 1.89 8.59 15.70
CA ILE A 7 1.47 8.62 14.28
C ILE A 7 0.82 9.97 13.92
N LYS A 8 -0.07 10.49 14.78
CA LYS A 8 -0.69 11.82 14.59
C LYS A 8 0.35 12.94 14.57
N GLY A 9 1.47 12.79 15.29
CA GLY A 9 2.60 13.72 15.27
C GLY A 9 3.21 13.92 13.87
N PHE A 10 3.11 12.92 12.98
CA PHE A 10 3.53 13.05 11.58
C PHE A 10 2.49 13.76 10.68
N GLY A 11 1.38 14.24 11.24
CA GLY A 11 0.29 14.88 10.47
C GLY A 11 -0.53 13.88 9.65
N VAL A 12 -0.44 12.59 9.96
CA VAL A 12 -1.18 11.53 9.25
C VAL A 12 -2.19 10.85 10.18
N LYS A 13 -3.23 10.27 9.58
CA LYS A 13 -4.25 9.51 10.32
C LYS A 13 -3.84 8.04 10.39
N ALA A 14 -3.66 7.52 11.60
CA ALA A 14 -3.51 6.09 11.82
C ALA A 14 -4.79 5.35 11.41
N LEU A 15 -4.64 4.25 10.67
CA LEU A 15 -5.72 3.33 10.34
C LEU A 15 -5.52 2.05 11.15
N ASP A 16 -6.43 1.80 12.09
CA ASP A 16 -6.36 0.62 12.96
C ASP A 16 -6.65 -0.67 12.22
N ASN A 17 -7.49 -0.60 11.19
CA ASN A 17 -7.84 -1.70 10.33
C ASN A 17 -7.95 -1.18 8.89
N LEU A 18 -7.48 -1.99 7.96
CA LEU A 18 -7.72 -1.82 6.52
C LEU A 18 -9.18 -2.18 6.21
N ASN A 19 -10.11 -1.35 6.69
CA ASN A 19 -11.52 -1.54 6.44
C ASN A 19 -11.83 -1.10 4.99
N MET A 20 -12.30 -2.03 4.16
CA MET A 20 -12.57 -1.84 2.72
C MET A 20 -13.58 -0.72 2.39
N LYS A 21 -14.21 -0.12 3.41
CA LYS A 21 -15.07 1.07 3.28
C LYS A 21 -14.29 2.35 2.97
N ILE A 22 -13.02 2.44 3.37
CA ILE A 22 -12.16 3.58 3.03
C ILE A 22 -11.42 3.24 1.75
N LYS A 23 -11.66 4.01 0.69
CA LYS A 23 -10.95 3.88 -0.58
C LYS A 23 -9.88 4.95 -0.71
N MET A 24 -8.70 4.53 -1.12
CA MET A 24 -7.54 5.39 -1.39
C MET A 24 -7.31 5.51 -2.89
N ASP A 25 -6.65 6.57 -3.31
CA ASP A 25 -6.23 6.70 -4.71
C ASP A 25 -4.90 6.00 -4.97
N GLY A 26 -4.07 5.84 -3.94
CA GLY A 26 -2.79 5.16 -4.04
C GLY A 26 -2.24 4.70 -2.70
N VAL A 27 -1.25 3.82 -2.76
CA VAL A 27 -0.51 3.29 -1.61
C VAL A 27 0.98 3.46 -1.86
N ILE A 28 1.69 3.99 -0.86
CA ILE A 28 3.15 4.07 -0.84
C ILE A 28 3.66 3.04 0.16
N VAL A 29 4.45 2.08 -0.33
CA VAL A 29 5.09 1.06 0.50
C VAL A 29 6.51 1.52 0.81
N ALA A 30 6.73 2.00 2.03
CA ALA A 30 8.01 2.56 2.48
C ALA A 30 8.88 1.56 3.27
N VAL A 31 8.30 0.44 3.70
CA VAL A 31 8.94 -0.55 4.58
C VAL A 31 8.59 -1.97 4.14
N VAL A 32 9.52 -2.91 4.32
CA VAL A 32 9.38 -4.32 3.91
C VAL A 32 9.14 -5.19 5.14
N HIS A 33 7.95 -5.12 5.74
CA HIS A 33 7.58 -6.10 6.75
C HIS A 33 7.03 -7.36 6.06
N ASP A 34 7.45 -8.54 6.51
CA ASP A 34 7.03 -9.84 5.94
C ASP A 34 5.51 -10.03 5.93
N GLU A 35 4.81 -9.42 6.89
CA GLU A 35 3.34 -9.41 6.96
C GLU A 35 2.71 -8.73 5.73
N PHE A 36 3.30 -7.65 5.23
CA PHE A 36 2.83 -6.96 4.02
C PHE A 36 3.29 -7.67 2.75
N LYS A 37 4.46 -8.32 2.75
CA LYS A 37 4.89 -9.14 1.62
C LYS A 37 3.89 -10.27 1.33
N LYS A 38 3.34 -10.90 2.36
CA LYS A 38 2.30 -11.95 2.24
C LYS A 38 0.96 -11.45 1.68
N MET A 39 0.67 -10.15 1.80
CA MET A 39 -0.58 -9.58 1.27
C MET A 39 -0.54 -9.46 -0.27
N GLY A 40 0.62 -9.14 -0.85
CA GLY A 40 0.76 -8.94 -2.29
C GLY A 40 0.13 -7.64 -2.81
N PHE A 41 0.49 -7.27 -4.05
CA PHE A 41 0.01 -6.04 -4.67
C PHE A 41 -1.50 -6.09 -4.98
N GLU A 42 -2.04 -7.28 -5.25
CA GLU A 42 -3.48 -7.45 -5.54
C GLU A 42 -4.37 -7.15 -4.33
N TYR A 43 -3.98 -7.65 -3.15
CA TYR A 43 -4.72 -7.38 -1.92
C TYR A 43 -4.63 -5.89 -1.58
N THR A 44 -3.44 -5.29 -1.79
CA THR A 44 -3.24 -3.84 -1.64
C THR A 44 -4.18 -3.05 -2.57
N GLY A 45 -4.38 -3.53 -3.81
CA GLY A 45 -5.36 -3.01 -4.76
C GLY A 45 -6.79 -2.91 -4.24
N LYS A 46 -7.19 -3.79 -3.31
CA LYS A 46 -8.57 -3.81 -2.78
C LYS A 46 -8.90 -2.57 -1.94
N PHE A 47 -7.89 -1.87 -1.43
CA PHE A 47 -8.05 -0.63 -0.68
C PHE A 47 -8.18 0.59 -1.59
N MET A 48 -7.97 0.42 -2.89
CA MET A 48 -7.95 1.53 -3.83
C MET A 48 -9.23 1.62 -4.66
N ASN A 49 -9.38 2.78 -5.29
CA ASN A 49 -10.36 3.02 -6.34
C ASN A 49 -10.01 2.22 -7.62
N ALA A 50 -10.86 2.33 -8.66
CA ALA A 50 -10.78 1.50 -9.87
C ALA A 50 -9.45 1.55 -10.64
N LYS A 51 -8.58 2.53 -10.37
CA LYS A 51 -7.24 2.67 -10.95
C LYS A 51 -6.19 2.66 -9.82
N PRO A 52 -5.75 1.49 -9.36
CA PRO A 52 -4.84 1.39 -8.23
C PRO A 52 -3.43 1.90 -8.57
N VAL A 53 -2.88 2.73 -7.68
CA VAL A 53 -1.53 3.30 -7.78
C VAL A 53 -0.67 2.77 -6.64
N ILE A 54 0.41 2.06 -6.94
CA ILE A 54 1.36 1.54 -5.96
C ILE A 54 2.74 2.13 -6.23
N ILE A 55 3.30 2.81 -5.23
CA ILE A 55 4.69 3.27 -5.21
C ILE A 55 5.46 2.39 -4.22
N ASP A 56 6.36 1.58 -4.72
CA ASP A 56 7.16 0.67 -3.92
C ASP A 56 8.58 1.21 -3.74
N VAL A 57 8.83 1.82 -2.57
CA VAL A 57 10.09 2.52 -2.29
C VAL A 57 11.22 1.54 -1.97
N ARG A 58 10.89 0.33 -1.50
CA ARG A 58 11.90 -0.66 -1.07
C ARG A 58 11.96 -1.88 -1.97
N GLY A 59 11.07 -1.99 -2.96
CA GLY A 59 10.94 -3.17 -3.79
C GLY A 59 10.43 -4.37 -3.01
N MET A 60 9.36 -4.18 -2.23
CA MET A 60 8.65 -5.24 -1.53
C MET A 60 8.01 -6.25 -2.49
N PHE A 61 7.49 -5.79 -3.62
CA PHE A 61 6.87 -6.61 -4.66
C PHE A 61 7.83 -6.83 -5.83
N ASP A 62 7.88 -8.07 -6.31
CA ASP A 62 8.74 -8.50 -7.42
C ASP A 62 7.94 -8.56 -8.75
N GLU A 63 6.61 -8.43 -8.69
CA GLU A 63 5.67 -8.69 -9.77
C GLU A 63 5.24 -7.43 -10.56
N GLU A 64 6.17 -6.52 -10.86
CA GLU A 64 5.88 -5.25 -11.56
C GLU A 64 5.12 -5.45 -12.87
N GLU A 65 5.56 -6.39 -13.71
CA GLU A 65 4.94 -6.66 -15.01
C GLU A 65 3.52 -7.25 -14.86
N GLU A 66 3.30 -8.04 -13.81
CA GLU A 66 1.97 -8.57 -13.50
C GLU A 66 1.03 -7.46 -13.02
N ALA A 67 1.52 -6.56 -12.17
CA ALA A 67 0.76 -5.40 -11.69
C ALA A 67 0.31 -4.52 -12.87
N LYS A 68 1.22 -4.20 -13.80
CA LYS A 68 0.90 -3.45 -15.03
C LYS A 68 -0.15 -4.16 -15.88
N ARG A 69 0.01 -5.48 -16.10
CA ARG A 69 -0.99 -6.29 -16.84
C ARG A 69 -2.37 -6.28 -16.19
N LYS A 70 -2.44 -6.19 -14.87
CA LYS A 70 -3.69 -6.12 -14.10
C LYS A 70 -4.25 -4.69 -13.97
N GLY A 71 -3.66 -3.71 -14.67
CA GLY A 71 -4.14 -2.34 -14.73
C GLY A 71 -3.70 -1.45 -13.56
N PHE A 72 -2.72 -1.89 -12.77
CA PHE A 72 -2.12 -1.06 -11.73
C PHE A 72 -1.14 -0.08 -12.38
N TYR A 73 -1.12 1.15 -11.88
CA TYR A 73 0.08 1.97 -11.99
C TYR A 73 1.04 1.48 -10.90
N TYR A 74 2.09 0.77 -11.29
CA TYR A 74 3.13 0.32 -10.39
C TYR A 74 4.43 1.07 -10.72
N ARG A 75 5.09 1.59 -9.68
CA ARG A 75 6.42 2.18 -9.79
C ARG A 75 7.28 1.79 -8.60
N ARG A 76 8.39 1.10 -8.89
CA ARG A 76 9.50 0.93 -7.96
C ARG A 76 10.41 2.16 -8.01
N LEU A 77 10.86 2.63 -6.85
CA LEU A 77 11.89 3.68 -6.75
C LEU A 77 13.29 3.08 -6.52
#